data_AF-A0A9P6X562-F1
#
_entry.id   AF-A0A9P6X562-F1
#
_cell.length_a   1.000
_cell.length_b   1.000
_cell.length_c   1.000
_cell.angle_alpha   90.00
_cell.angle_beta   90.00
_cell.angle_gamma   90.00
#
_symmetry.space_group_name_H-M   'P 1'
#
loop_
_entity.id
_entity.type
_entity.pdbx_description
1 polymer ?
#
loop_
_entity_poly.entity_id
_entity_poly.type
_entity_poly.pdbx_seq_one_letter_code
_entity_poly.pdbx_strand_id
1 'polypeptide(L)'
;MSNIESAPWHEPAKIQRIKDNLFASRNQRRLQRQEAAARFLQPPSDNQGFQYIYVPTKARVQIGQVRSRLRKLDINNNRALDINNNRALDIHYPNRNILALLVHNDYAAELRQQLQRFKIAIKGDFDPCSPQNLRYPKYANFPLEERTNRAFMHHCDRMERALQFIRVLVKFAVARHFFSKGWISQKTFLDIIPKRHPRHQELVDDLLRE
;
A
#
# COMPACT_ATOMS: atom_id res chain seq x y z
N MET A 1 -39.94 44.06 -0.42
CA MET A 1 -39.33 43.76 0.89
C MET A 1 -38.70 42.39 0.79
N SER A 2 -37.39 42.31 0.58
CA SER A 2 -36.65 41.07 0.37
C SER A 2 -36.42 40.36 1.70
N ASN A 3 -37.00 39.15 1.86
CA ASN A 3 -36.74 38.23 2.96
C ASN A 3 -35.23 37.95 3.07
N ILE A 4 -34.58 38.54 4.07
CA ILE A 4 -33.26 38.12 4.54
C ILE A 4 -33.50 36.85 5.37
N GLU A 5 -33.82 35.74 4.70
CA GLU A 5 -34.01 34.46 5.39
C GLU A 5 -32.66 33.83 5.73
N SER A 6 -32.36 33.88 7.03
CA SER A 6 -31.58 32.94 7.83
C SER A 6 -30.11 32.73 7.44
N ALA A 7 -29.27 33.67 7.86
CA ALA A 7 -27.84 33.37 8.02
C ALA A 7 -27.68 32.24 9.09
N PRO A 8 -26.74 31.29 8.90
CA PRO A 8 -26.68 30.03 9.65
C PRO A 8 -26.43 30.14 11.16
N TRP A 9 -26.18 31.35 11.67
CA TRP A 9 -26.04 31.66 13.09
C TRP A 9 -27.36 32.03 13.80
N HIS A 10 -28.46 32.20 13.07
CA HIS A 10 -29.79 32.41 13.66
C HIS A 10 -30.47 31.11 14.13
N GLU A 11 -29.86 29.95 13.88
CA GLU A 11 -30.34 28.64 14.32
C GLU A 11 -29.41 28.04 15.41
N PRO A 12 -29.74 28.21 16.71
CA PRO A 12 -28.90 27.69 17.81
C PRO A 12 -28.73 26.16 17.74
N ALA A 13 -29.73 25.42 17.27
CA ALA A 13 -29.65 23.98 17.07
C ALA A 13 -28.62 23.58 15.99
N LYS A 14 -28.48 24.37 14.91
CA LYS A 14 -27.49 24.14 13.85
C LYS A 14 -26.08 24.41 14.34
N ILE A 15 -25.89 25.47 15.11
CA ILE A 15 -24.61 25.78 15.77
C ILE A 15 -24.21 24.65 16.74
N GLN A 16 -25.16 24.15 17.54
CA GLN A 16 -24.87 23.10 18.50
C GLN A 16 -24.45 21.79 17.81
N ARG A 17 -25.17 21.38 16.75
CA ARG A 17 -24.78 20.24 15.92
C ARG A 17 -23.37 20.39 15.32
N ILE A 18 -23.01 21.60 14.87
CA ILE A 18 -21.65 21.87 14.37
C ILE A 18 -20.62 21.69 15.49
N LYS A 19 -20.87 22.23 16.68
CA LYS A 19 -19.98 22.07 17.84
C LYS A 19 -19.83 20.60 18.23
N ASP A 20 -20.93 19.86 18.34
CA ASP A 20 -20.93 18.45 18.71
C ASP A 20 -20.15 17.60 17.69
N ASN A 21 -20.34 17.85 16.39
CA ASN A 21 -19.56 17.21 15.33
C ASN A 21 -18.06 17.53 15.44
N LEU A 22 -17.70 18.79 15.73
CA LEU A 22 -16.31 19.19 15.93
C LEU A 22 -15.68 18.51 17.15
N PHE A 23 -16.42 18.38 18.26
CA PHE A 23 -15.97 17.67 19.45
C PHE A 23 -15.81 16.17 19.18
N ALA A 24 -16.78 15.53 18.51
CA ALA A 24 -16.70 14.12 18.13
C ALA A 24 -15.49 13.84 17.23
N SER A 25 -15.28 14.66 16.18
CA SER A 25 -14.12 14.54 15.28
C SER A 25 -12.80 14.74 16.01
N ARG A 26 -12.71 15.65 17.00
CA ARG A 26 -11.51 15.87 17.82
C ARG A 26 -11.22 14.68 18.74
N ASN A 27 -12.23 14.16 19.43
CA ASN A 27 -12.09 13.01 20.32
C ASN A 27 -11.62 11.77 19.55
N GLN A 28 -12.21 11.53 18.38
CA GLN A 28 -11.81 10.42 17.54
C GLN A 28 -10.38 10.63 16.98
N ARG A 29 -9.94 11.87 16.64
CA ARG A 29 -8.53 12.16 16.27
C ARG A 29 -7.57 11.82 17.40
N ARG A 30 -7.96 12.15 18.63
CA ARG A 30 -7.16 11.92 19.84
C ARG A 30 -6.98 10.42 20.10
N LEU A 31 -8.07 9.66 20.16
CA LEU A 31 -8.02 8.21 20.38
C LEU A 31 -7.11 7.52 19.36
N GLN A 32 -7.22 7.95 18.11
CA GLN A 32 -6.42 7.42 17.03
C GLN A 32 -4.93 7.75 17.16
N ARG A 33 -4.58 8.97 17.59
CA ARG A 33 -3.17 9.33 17.85
C ARG A 33 -2.60 8.46 18.97
N GLN A 34 -3.41 8.15 19.99
CA GLN A 34 -3.05 7.23 21.06
C GLN A 34 -2.82 5.81 20.52
N GLU A 35 -3.72 5.27 19.69
CA GLU A 35 -3.55 3.94 19.07
C GLU A 35 -2.27 3.83 18.22
N ALA A 36 -1.92 4.86 17.46
CA ALA A 36 -0.68 4.83 16.67
C ALA A 36 0.58 5.00 17.52
N ALA A 37 0.51 5.79 18.60
CA ALA A 37 1.60 5.86 19.57
C ALA A 37 1.77 4.53 20.31
N ALA A 38 0.66 3.87 20.68
CA ALA A 38 0.67 2.54 21.29
C ALA A 38 1.32 1.51 20.35
N ARG A 39 0.99 1.52 19.05
CA ARG A 39 1.65 0.65 18.06
C ARG A 39 3.15 0.83 17.96
N PHE A 40 3.67 2.04 18.18
CA PHE A 40 5.12 2.26 18.22
C PHE A 40 5.78 1.63 19.45
N LEU A 41 5.05 1.55 20.57
CA LEU A 41 5.53 0.97 21.83
C LEU A 41 5.26 -0.54 21.93
N GLN A 42 4.49 -1.12 21.00
CA GLN A 42 4.28 -2.56 20.92
C GLN A 42 5.57 -3.26 20.48
N PRO A 43 5.82 -4.49 20.98
CA PRO A 43 6.93 -5.28 20.50
C PRO A 43 6.82 -5.48 18.98
N PRO A 44 7.94 -5.59 18.26
CA PRO A 44 7.92 -5.88 16.84
C PRO A 44 7.20 -7.22 16.61
N SER A 45 6.25 -7.20 15.68
CA SER A 45 5.52 -8.39 15.23
C SER A 45 6.46 -9.47 14.74
N ASP A 46 6.17 -10.73 15.03
CA ASP A 46 6.96 -11.89 14.59
C ASP A 46 6.99 -11.99 13.05
N ASN A 47 5.95 -11.47 12.37
CA ASN A 47 5.83 -11.51 10.92
C ASN A 47 6.38 -10.23 10.26
N GLN A 48 7.64 -9.89 10.56
CA GLN A 48 8.35 -8.77 9.94
C GLN A 48 8.45 -8.99 8.43
N GLY A 49 7.70 -8.22 7.66
CA GLY A 49 7.67 -8.38 6.21
C GLY A 49 6.62 -7.54 5.52
N PHE A 50 6.55 -7.74 4.22
CA PHE A 50 5.65 -7.01 3.34
C PHE A 50 4.84 -8.00 2.51
N GLN A 51 3.64 -7.59 2.12
CA GLN A 51 2.82 -8.38 1.22
C GLN A 51 2.07 -7.48 0.26
N TYR A 52 1.82 -8.01 -0.93
CA TYR A 52 0.92 -7.37 -1.89
C TYR A 52 -0.51 -7.80 -1.63
N ILE A 53 -1.41 -6.83 -1.53
CA ILE A 53 -2.86 -7.05 -1.56
C ILE A 53 -3.35 -6.72 -2.96
N TYR A 54 -3.99 -7.70 -3.60
CA TYR A 54 -4.52 -7.56 -4.95
C TYR A 54 -6.01 -7.23 -4.92
N VAL A 55 -6.34 -6.13 -5.58
CA VAL A 55 -7.71 -5.60 -5.63
C VAL A 55 -8.17 -5.56 -7.09
N PRO A 56 -9.30 -6.22 -7.43
CA PRO A 56 -9.89 -6.11 -8.76
C PRO A 56 -10.29 -4.67 -9.07
N THR A 57 -10.00 -4.21 -10.28
CA THR A 57 -10.38 -2.89 -10.77
C THR A 57 -11.20 -2.99 -12.05
N LYS A 58 -12.21 -2.12 -12.18
CA LYS A 58 -13.05 -2.05 -13.37
C LYS A 58 -12.30 -1.50 -14.59
N ALA A 59 -11.37 -0.57 -14.34
CA ALA A 59 -10.57 0.07 -15.38
C ALA A 59 -9.22 0.49 -14.80
N ARG A 60 -8.21 0.57 -15.67
CA ARG A 60 -6.94 1.22 -15.33
C ARG A 60 -7.14 2.71 -15.30
N VAL A 61 -6.70 3.32 -14.21
CA VAL A 61 -6.60 4.76 -14.07
C VAL A 61 -5.20 5.13 -13.60
N GLN A 62 -4.78 6.37 -13.86
CA GLN A 62 -3.48 6.86 -13.42
C GLN A 62 -3.31 6.66 -11.90
N ILE A 63 -2.08 6.36 -11.46
CA ILE A 63 -1.78 6.05 -10.05
C ILE A 63 -2.22 7.21 -9.13
N GLY A 64 -2.07 8.47 -9.57
CA GLY A 64 -2.58 9.63 -8.84
C GLY A 64 -4.10 9.59 -8.62
N GLN A 65 -4.87 9.14 -9.61
CA GLN A 65 -6.32 9.00 -9.48
C GLN A 65 -6.71 7.81 -8.59
N VAL A 66 -5.95 6.70 -8.65
CA VAL A 66 -6.11 5.57 -7.70
C VAL A 66 -5.97 6.10 -6.28
N ARG A 67 -4.87 6.79 -6.02
CA ARG A 67 -4.59 7.46 -4.75
C ARG A 67 -5.75 8.37 -4.32
N SER A 68 -6.20 9.27 -5.20
CA SER A 68 -7.36 10.13 -4.91
C SER A 68 -8.64 9.33 -4.58
N ARG A 69 -8.94 8.25 -5.30
CA ARG A 69 -10.13 7.41 -5.04
C ARG A 69 -10.04 6.67 -3.71
N LEU A 70 -8.86 6.14 -3.39
CA LEU A 70 -8.60 5.51 -2.09
C LEU A 70 -8.73 6.55 -0.96
N ARG A 71 -8.37 7.82 -1.21
CA ARG A 71 -8.68 8.94 -0.29
C ARG A 71 -10.18 9.18 -0.14
N LYS A 72 -10.95 9.04 -1.21
CA LYS A 72 -12.39 9.33 -1.22
C LYS A 72 -13.20 8.29 -0.45
N LEU A 73 -12.74 7.04 -0.45
CA LEU A 73 -13.24 6.02 0.45
C LEU A 73 -13.06 6.41 1.94
N ASP A 74 -12.28 7.46 2.22
CA ASP A 74 -11.93 7.96 3.56
C ASP A 74 -12.53 9.36 3.88
N ILE A 75 -13.63 9.79 3.22
CA ILE A 75 -14.09 11.21 3.34
C ILE A 75 -14.70 11.61 4.70
N ASN A 76 -15.17 10.70 5.56
CA ASN A 76 -15.72 11.13 6.86
C ASN A 76 -14.95 10.52 8.02
N ASN A 77 -14.05 11.35 8.55
CA ASN A 77 -13.37 11.21 9.82
C ASN A 77 -12.46 9.98 9.94
N ASN A 78 -11.17 10.29 10.09
CA ASN A 78 -10.35 9.70 11.14
C ASN A 78 -9.95 8.23 10.91
N ARG A 79 -8.69 8.04 10.48
CA ARG A 79 -7.94 6.78 10.27
C ARG A 79 -8.79 5.65 9.67
N ALA A 80 -8.42 5.26 8.45
CA ALA A 80 -7.34 4.27 8.33
C ALA A 80 -7.14 3.75 6.91
N LEU A 81 -7.68 4.38 5.86
CA LEU A 81 -7.29 4.08 4.48
C LEU A 81 -6.38 5.19 3.92
N ASP A 82 -5.41 5.64 4.72
CA ASP A 82 -4.35 6.52 4.25
C ASP A 82 -3.32 5.70 3.44
N ILE A 83 -3.83 5.01 2.41
CA ILE A 83 -3.06 4.43 1.30
C ILE A 83 -2.26 5.54 0.59
N ASN A 84 -2.55 6.81 0.87
CA ASN A 84 -2.05 7.94 0.12
C ASN A 84 -0.69 8.46 0.45
N ASN A 85 0.02 7.96 1.46
CA ASN A 85 1.45 8.25 1.49
C ASN A 85 2.33 7.38 2.39
N ASN A 86 1.81 6.87 3.52
CA ASN A 86 2.68 6.23 4.52
C ASN A 86 2.52 4.72 4.65
N ARG A 87 1.34 4.15 4.34
CA ARG A 87 1.08 2.72 4.62
C ARG A 87 1.15 1.81 3.41
N ALA A 88 0.69 2.27 2.24
CA ALA A 88 0.99 1.59 0.99
C ALA A 88 2.34 2.08 0.47
N LEU A 89 3.29 1.16 0.41
CA LEU A 89 4.67 1.42 0.05
C LEU A 89 4.85 1.54 -1.46
N ASP A 90 4.05 0.77 -2.22
CA ASP A 90 4.01 0.76 -3.67
C ASP A 90 2.58 0.51 -4.16
N ILE A 91 2.26 1.06 -5.34
CA ILE A 91 0.97 0.92 -6.03
C ILE A 91 1.24 0.73 -7.52
N HIS A 92 0.91 -0.44 -8.06
CA HIS A 92 1.05 -0.70 -9.48
C HIS A 92 -0.01 -1.67 -10.01
N TYR A 93 -0.05 -1.84 -11.34
CA TYR A 93 -0.97 -2.76 -12.00
C TYR A 93 -0.21 -3.99 -12.54
N PRO A 94 -0.21 -5.13 -11.84
CA PRO A 94 0.41 -6.36 -12.35
C PRO A 94 -0.35 -6.92 -13.57
N ASN A 95 -1.66 -6.71 -13.66
CA ASN A 95 -2.51 -7.10 -14.79
C ASN A 95 -3.52 -5.98 -15.13
N ARG A 96 -4.32 -6.11 -16.20
CA ARG A 96 -5.24 -5.07 -16.70
C ARG A 96 -6.25 -4.63 -15.64
N ASN A 97 -6.82 -5.58 -14.92
CA ASN A 97 -7.95 -5.35 -14.01
C ASN A 97 -7.58 -5.64 -12.55
N ILE A 98 -6.30 -5.54 -12.20
CA ILE A 98 -5.80 -5.86 -10.87
C ILE A 98 -4.84 -4.78 -10.43
N LEU A 99 -5.14 -4.17 -9.29
CA LEU A 99 -4.29 -3.24 -8.58
C LEU A 99 -3.53 -3.99 -7.49
N ALA A 100 -2.21 -3.82 -7.43
CA ALA A 100 -1.38 -4.33 -6.36
C ALA A 100 -1.05 -3.20 -5.38
N LEU A 101 -1.24 -3.46 -4.10
CA LEU A 101 -0.92 -2.55 -3.00
C LEU A 101 0.12 -3.23 -2.10
N LEU A 102 1.35 -2.70 -2.04
CA LEU A 102 2.37 -3.21 -1.14
C LEU A 102 2.17 -2.61 0.26
N VAL A 103 2.06 -3.45 1.28
CA VAL A 103 1.88 -3.02 2.67
C VAL A 103 2.74 -3.83 3.63
N HIS A 104 3.02 -3.25 4.81
CA HIS A 104 3.57 -3.99 5.93
C HIS A 104 2.56 -5.02 6.46
N ASN A 105 3.03 -6.18 6.90
CA ASN A 105 2.17 -7.27 7.38
C ASN A 105 1.23 -6.85 8.52
N ASP A 106 1.72 -6.05 9.48
CA ASP A 106 0.93 -5.55 10.60
C ASP A 106 -0.27 -4.68 10.16
N TYR A 107 -0.19 -4.09 8.97
CA TYR A 107 -1.28 -3.29 8.41
C TYR A 107 -2.19 -4.09 7.48
N ALA A 108 -1.78 -5.29 7.05
CA ALA A 108 -2.52 -6.04 6.04
C ALA A 108 -3.93 -6.43 6.52
N ALA A 109 -4.11 -6.80 7.79
CA ALA A 109 -5.41 -7.13 8.36
C ALA A 109 -6.35 -5.91 8.41
N GLU A 110 -5.86 -4.76 8.88
CA GLU A 110 -6.58 -3.48 8.92
C GLU A 110 -7.03 -3.08 7.51
N LEU A 111 -6.13 -3.14 6.52
CA LEU A 111 -6.46 -2.83 5.13
C LEU A 111 -7.51 -3.78 4.54
N ARG A 112 -7.42 -5.08 4.82
CA ARG A 112 -8.41 -6.06 4.36
C ARG A 112 -9.81 -5.76 4.91
N GLN A 113 -9.92 -5.48 6.22
CA GLN A 113 -11.18 -5.16 6.87
C GLN A 113 -11.83 -3.90 6.26
N GLN A 114 -11.02 -2.92 5.90
CA GLN A 114 -11.51 -1.68 5.30
C GLN A 114 -12.00 -1.84 3.87
N LEU A 115 -11.27 -2.61 3.05
CA LEU A 115 -11.74 -2.94 1.71
C LEU A 115 -13.07 -3.70 1.79
N GLN A 116 -13.20 -4.63 2.73
CA GLN A 116 -14.44 -5.37 2.98
C GLN A 116 -15.60 -4.45 3.42
N ARG A 117 -15.34 -3.44 4.25
CA ARG A 117 -16.35 -2.44 4.65
C ARG A 117 -17.00 -1.76 3.44
N PHE A 118 -16.25 -1.53 2.37
CA PHE A 118 -16.74 -0.96 1.11
C PHE A 118 -17.17 -2.02 0.09
N LYS A 119 -17.30 -3.29 0.49
CA LYS A 119 -17.63 -4.43 -0.38
C LYS A 119 -16.64 -4.60 -1.54
N ILE A 120 -15.39 -4.17 -1.35
CA ILE A 120 -14.32 -4.34 -2.32
C ILE A 120 -13.76 -5.76 -2.14
N ALA A 121 -13.87 -6.57 -3.18
CA ALA A 121 -13.31 -7.92 -3.20
C ALA A 121 -11.77 -7.87 -3.15
N ILE A 122 -11.18 -8.84 -2.47
CA ILE A 122 -9.73 -9.04 -2.42
C ILE A 122 -9.41 -10.32 -3.17
N LYS A 123 -8.46 -10.27 -4.09
CA LYS A 123 -8.07 -11.41 -4.91
C LYS A 123 -6.89 -12.13 -4.26
N GLY A 124 -7.17 -13.13 -3.43
CA GLY A 124 -6.16 -13.88 -2.67
C GLY A 124 -5.37 -14.91 -3.49
N ASP A 125 -5.95 -15.40 -4.58
CA ASP A 125 -5.41 -16.43 -5.49
C ASP A 125 -4.59 -15.85 -6.65
N PHE A 126 -4.33 -14.53 -6.65
CA PHE A 126 -3.63 -13.91 -7.76
C PHE A 126 -2.12 -14.13 -7.66
N ASP A 127 -1.61 -14.91 -8.61
CA ASP A 127 -0.18 -15.03 -8.85
C ASP A 127 0.28 -14.01 -9.91
N PRO A 128 1.15 -13.03 -9.58
CA PRO A 128 1.68 -12.07 -10.54
C PRO A 128 2.60 -12.69 -11.59
N CYS A 129 3.21 -13.83 -11.30
CA CYS A 129 4.14 -14.56 -12.16
C CYS A 129 3.42 -15.57 -13.07
N SER A 130 2.11 -15.69 -12.96
CA SER A 130 1.35 -16.62 -13.79
C SER A 130 1.47 -16.29 -15.29
N PRO A 131 1.74 -17.29 -16.15
CA PRO A 131 1.83 -17.09 -17.60
C PRO A 131 0.49 -16.63 -18.21
N GLN A 132 -0.63 -16.82 -17.51
CA GLN A 132 -1.96 -16.34 -17.92
C GLN A 132 -2.09 -14.81 -17.87
N ASN A 133 -1.20 -14.14 -17.13
CA ASN A 133 -1.15 -12.67 -17.08
C ASN A 133 -0.60 -12.07 -18.38
N LEU A 134 0.18 -12.83 -19.15
CA LEU A 134 0.74 -12.41 -20.43
C LEU A 134 -0.29 -12.53 -21.56
N ARG A 135 -1.21 -11.56 -21.63
CA ARG A 135 -2.28 -11.52 -22.64
C ARG A 135 -1.90 -10.84 -23.96
N TYR A 136 -0.61 -10.59 -24.19
CA TYR A 136 -0.17 -9.91 -25.40
C TYR A 136 -0.07 -10.91 -26.55
N PRO A 137 -0.61 -10.63 -27.76
CA PRO A 137 -0.63 -11.58 -28.87
C PRO A 137 0.74 -12.18 -29.21
N LYS A 138 1.81 -11.38 -29.07
CA LYS A 138 3.20 -11.81 -29.28
C LYS A 138 3.64 -13.01 -28.44
N TYR A 139 2.98 -13.28 -27.32
CA TYR A 139 3.30 -14.38 -26.41
C TYR A 139 2.37 -15.60 -26.58
N ALA A 140 1.39 -15.52 -27.48
CA ALA A 140 0.39 -16.58 -27.66
C ALA A 140 1.02 -17.90 -28.11
N ASN A 141 2.06 -17.80 -28.95
CA ASN A 141 2.74 -18.96 -29.56
C ASN A 141 3.95 -19.44 -28.76
N PHE A 142 4.29 -18.77 -27.65
CA PHE A 142 5.45 -19.15 -26.85
C PHE A 142 5.13 -20.36 -25.96
N PRO A 143 6.11 -21.25 -25.75
CA PRO A 143 5.95 -22.38 -24.84
C PRO A 143 5.66 -21.88 -23.43
N LEU A 144 4.98 -22.73 -22.64
CA LEU A 144 4.54 -22.38 -21.29
C LEU A 144 5.70 -21.93 -20.40
N GLU A 145 6.84 -22.63 -20.47
CA GLU A 145 8.05 -22.31 -19.72
C GLU A 145 8.58 -20.90 -20.03
N GLU A 146 8.72 -20.56 -21.32
CA GLU A 146 9.17 -19.24 -21.73
C GLU A 146 8.20 -18.15 -21.29
N ARG A 147 6.89 -18.42 -21.34
CA ARG A 147 5.87 -17.50 -20.83
C ARG A 147 5.98 -17.28 -19.33
N THR A 148 6.24 -18.33 -18.55
CA THR A 148 6.44 -18.23 -17.10
C THR A 148 7.70 -17.42 -16.79
N ASN A 149 8.81 -17.70 -17.48
CA ASN A 149 10.06 -16.95 -17.32
C ASN A 149 9.88 -15.46 -17.63
N ARG A 150 9.17 -15.13 -18.72
CA ARG A 150 8.87 -13.73 -19.07
C ARG A 150 7.93 -13.06 -18.08
N ALA A 151 6.95 -13.78 -17.54
CA ALA A 151 6.04 -13.25 -16.53
C ALA A 151 6.79 -12.93 -15.23
N PHE A 152 7.71 -13.82 -14.83
CA PHE A 152 8.62 -13.60 -13.71
C PHE A 152 9.54 -12.40 -13.95
N MET A 153 10.21 -12.32 -15.11
CA MET A 153 11.03 -11.15 -15.46
C MET A 153 10.26 -9.83 -15.36
N HIS A 154 9.04 -9.79 -15.92
CA HIS A 154 8.19 -8.60 -15.81
C HIS A 154 7.77 -8.29 -14.37
N HIS A 155 7.70 -9.29 -13.49
CA HIS A 155 7.48 -9.08 -12.06
C HIS A 155 8.72 -8.47 -11.40
N CYS A 156 9.91 -9.02 -11.66
CA CYS A 156 11.18 -8.47 -11.17
C CYS A 156 11.38 -7.01 -11.60
N ASP A 157 11.16 -6.68 -12.88
CA ASP A 157 11.25 -5.31 -13.38
C ASP A 157 10.31 -4.35 -12.61
N ARG A 158 9.13 -4.83 -12.20
CA ARG A 158 8.20 -4.02 -11.41
C ARG A 158 8.72 -3.84 -9.99
N MET A 159 9.31 -4.86 -9.39
CA MET A 159 9.89 -4.77 -8.04
C MET A 159 11.06 -3.78 -8.00
N GLU A 160 11.93 -3.81 -9.01
CA GLU A 160 13.02 -2.83 -9.14
C GLU A 160 12.49 -1.40 -9.32
N ARG A 161 11.47 -1.21 -10.18
CA ARG A 161 10.81 0.09 -10.33
C ARG A 161 10.12 0.55 -9.05
N ALA A 162 9.45 -0.34 -8.31
CA ALA A 162 8.81 -0.02 -7.05
C ALA A 162 9.82 0.55 -6.05
N LEU A 163 11.02 -0.05 -5.98
CA LEU A 163 12.10 0.45 -5.12
C LEU A 163 12.49 1.90 -5.47
N GLN A 164 12.45 2.33 -6.73
CA GLN A 164 12.78 3.73 -7.07
C GLN A 164 11.86 4.74 -6.35
N PHE A 165 10.58 4.42 -6.19
CA PHE A 165 9.58 5.32 -5.62
C PHE A 165 9.31 5.10 -4.12
N ILE A 166 9.74 3.96 -3.56
CA ILE A 166 9.65 3.69 -2.13
C ILE A 166 10.56 4.67 -1.36
N ARG A 167 10.06 5.18 -0.25
CA ARG A 167 10.76 6.15 0.61
C ARG A 167 12.00 5.56 1.26
N VAL A 168 13.04 6.39 1.38
CA VAL A 168 14.36 6.01 1.91
C VAL A 168 14.28 5.25 3.24
N LEU A 169 13.46 5.71 4.20
CA LEU A 169 13.37 5.12 5.54
C LEU A 169 12.94 3.64 5.57
N VAL A 170 12.10 3.22 4.63
CA VAL A 170 11.58 1.84 4.56
C VAL A 170 12.14 1.06 3.37
N LYS A 171 12.84 1.73 2.46
CA LYS A 171 13.40 1.18 1.23
C LYS A 171 14.33 -0.01 1.50
N PHE A 172 15.24 0.09 2.48
CA PHE A 172 16.14 -1.01 2.81
C PHE A 172 15.39 -2.27 3.25
N ALA A 173 14.41 -2.13 4.14
CA ALA A 173 13.63 -3.26 4.63
C ALA A 173 12.83 -3.94 3.50
N VAL A 174 12.23 -3.14 2.61
CA VAL A 174 11.52 -3.68 1.43
C VAL A 174 12.49 -4.35 0.45
N ALA A 175 13.65 -3.75 0.19
CA ALA A 175 14.66 -4.33 -0.68
C ALA A 175 15.16 -5.67 -0.14
N ARG A 176 15.41 -5.77 1.17
CA ARG A 176 15.78 -7.03 1.84
C ARG A 176 14.70 -8.11 1.62
N HIS A 177 13.43 -7.74 1.78
CA HIS A 177 12.31 -8.65 1.54
C HIS A 177 12.20 -9.07 0.07
N PHE A 178 12.41 -8.16 -0.89
CA PHE A 178 12.41 -8.51 -2.31
C PHE A 178 13.58 -9.39 -2.70
N PHE A 179 14.75 -9.16 -2.09
CA PHE A 179 15.94 -9.98 -2.30
C PHE A 179 15.75 -11.41 -1.79
N SER A 180 15.20 -11.59 -0.58
CA SER A 180 14.91 -12.93 -0.06
C SER A 180 13.84 -13.69 -0.85
N LYS A 181 13.02 -12.98 -1.65
CA LYS A 181 12.07 -13.58 -2.60
C LYS A 181 12.67 -13.83 -3.99
N GLY A 182 13.92 -13.46 -4.23
CA GLY A 182 14.58 -13.57 -5.53
C GLY A 182 14.02 -12.61 -6.59
N TRP A 183 13.32 -11.55 -6.19
CA TRP A 183 12.69 -10.61 -7.12
C TRP A 183 13.62 -9.50 -7.61
N ILE A 184 14.72 -9.26 -6.90
CA ILE A 184 15.74 -8.28 -7.27
C ILE A 184 17.12 -8.93 -7.24
N SER A 185 18.03 -8.42 -8.06
CA SER A 185 19.41 -8.90 -8.08
C SER A 185 20.19 -8.48 -6.82
N GLN A 186 21.25 -9.23 -6.50
CA GLN A 186 22.19 -8.85 -5.44
C GLN A 186 22.78 -7.47 -5.68
N LYS A 187 23.13 -7.14 -6.93
CA LYS A 187 23.62 -5.80 -7.31
C LYS A 187 22.61 -4.71 -6.93
N THR A 188 21.36 -4.88 -7.33
CA THR A 188 20.26 -3.94 -6.99
C THR A 188 20.10 -3.79 -5.48
N PHE A 189 20.24 -4.88 -4.72
CA PHE A 189 20.17 -4.85 -3.25
C PHE A 189 21.36 -4.09 -2.63
N LEU A 190 22.59 -4.37 -3.08
CA LEU A 190 23.81 -3.73 -2.57
C LEU A 190 23.80 -2.21 -2.81
N ASP A 191 23.30 -1.75 -3.96
CA ASP A 191 23.18 -0.33 -4.30
C ASP A 191 22.22 0.43 -3.35
N ILE A 192 21.29 -0.28 -2.70
CA ILE A 192 20.30 0.29 -1.77
C ILE A 192 20.83 0.34 -0.34
N ILE A 193 21.87 -0.41 0.00
CA ILE A 193 22.43 -0.45 1.36
C ILE A 193 22.83 0.98 1.76
N PRO A 194 22.28 1.51 2.87
CA PRO A 194 22.73 2.78 3.39
C PRO A 194 24.21 2.69 3.74
N LYS A 195 25.07 3.42 3.03
CA LYS A 195 26.53 3.46 3.26
C LYS A 195 26.97 3.92 4.66
N ARG A 196 26.03 4.19 5.58
CA ARG A 196 26.25 4.91 6.85
C ARG A 196 25.93 4.12 8.12
N HIS A 197 25.60 2.82 8.07
CA HIS A 197 25.27 2.09 9.30
C HIS A 197 25.89 0.68 9.39
N PRO A 198 26.74 0.39 10.41
CA PRO A 198 27.45 -0.89 10.58
C PRO A 198 26.54 -2.14 10.61
N ARG A 199 25.38 -2.07 11.31
CA ARG A 199 24.42 -3.19 11.39
C ARG A 199 23.86 -3.66 10.05
N HIS A 200 23.90 -2.85 9.00
CA HIS A 200 23.43 -3.28 7.68
C HIS A 200 24.47 -4.12 6.94
N GLN A 201 25.76 -3.97 7.27
CA GLN A 201 26.83 -4.77 6.69
C GLN A 201 26.80 -6.21 7.24
N GLU A 202 26.64 -6.38 8.55
CA GLU A 202 26.51 -7.69 9.20
C GLU A 202 25.32 -8.50 8.65
N LEU A 203 24.16 -7.87 8.48
CA LEU A 203 22.97 -8.51 7.91
C LEU A 203 23.13 -8.93 6.45
N VAL A 204 24.00 -8.25 5.70
CA VAL A 204 24.30 -8.61 4.31
C VAL A 204 25.26 -9.80 4.28
N ASP A 205 26.24 -9.81 5.19
CA ASP A 205 27.17 -10.92 5.33
C ASP A 205 26.46 -12.20 5.78
N ASP A 206 25.43 -12.12 6.61
CA ASP A 206 24.60 -13.27 7.01
C ASP A 206 23.75 -13.81 5.84
N LEU A 207 23.17 -12.93 5.03
CA LEU A 207 22.36 -13.31 3.85
C LEU A 207 23.18 -13.88 2.69
N LEU A 208 24.50 -13.67 2.68
CA LEU A 208 25.42 -14.19 1.66
C LEU A 208 26.16 -15.47 2.10
N ARG A 209 25.93 -15.93 3.34
CA ARG A 209 26.52 -17.15 3.91
C ARG A 209 25.61 -18.38 3.80
N GLU A 210 24.32 -18.20 3.51
CA GLU A 210 23.35 -19.26 3.17
C GLU A 210 23.30 -19.51 1.66
#